data_AF-A0A1Q5LQR6-F1
#
_entry.id   AF-A0A1Q5LQR6-F1
#
_cell.length_a   1.000
_cell.length_b   1.000
_cell.length_c   1.000
_cell.angle_alpha   90.00
_cell.angle_beta   90.00
_cell.angle_gamma   90.00
#
_symmetry.space_group_name_H-M   'P 1'
#
loop_
_entity.id
_entity.type
_entity.pdbx_description
1 polymer ?
#
loop_
_entity_poly.entity_id
_entity_poly.type
_entity_poly.pdbx_seq_one_letter_code
_entity_poly.pdbx_strand_id
1 'polypeptide(L)'
;MSAGEACHRASSISSGSRASLIRTALATSEIELDRRVIAREELLEALAMSAAETTAVTEAAKETATESVSAPAPLAGTTLPSWRDGLPTSVLAPDYQRILGIVADRSGQGSVKAKEIAVVLGLEPTPAKVEGVRSKARRLAERLTWSGARATP
;
A
#
# COMPACT_ATOMS: atom_id res chain seq x y z
N MET A 1 -34.21 48.01 -14.02
CA MET A 1 -33.24 47.01 -13.51
C MET A 1 -33.43 46.92 -12.01
N SER A 2 -34.04 45.85 -11.52
CA SER A 2 -34.39 45.72 -10.09
C SER A 2 -33.22 45.10 -9.30
N ALA A 3 -33.13 45.39 -8.00
CA ALA A 3 -32.10 44.85 -7.12
C ALA A 3 -32.04 43.30 -7.16
N GLY A 4 -33.17 42.63 -7.37
CA GLY A 4 -33.23 41.16 -7.51
C GLY A 4 -32.53 40.60 -8.76
N GLU A 5 -32.62 41.29 -9.90
CA GLU A 5 -31.97 40.86 -11.16
C GLU A 5 -30.44 41.00 -11.08
N ALA A 6 -29.95 42.02 -10.37
CA ALA A 6 -28.53 42.22 -10.15
C ALA A 6 -27.94 41.13 -9.24
N CYS A 7 -28.65 40.74 -8.18
CA CYS A 7 -28.23 39.66 -7.28
C CYS A 7 -28.16 38.31 -8.00
N HIS A 8 -29.20 37.96 -8.77
CA HIS A 8 -29.22 36.72 -9.55
C HIS A 8 -28.07 36.65 -10.57
N ARG A 9 -27.77 37.75 -11.27
CA ARG A 9 -26.66 37.81 -12.22
C ARG A 9 -25.31 37.63 -11.51
N ALA A 10 -25.11 38.26 -10.36
CA ALA A 10 -23.89 38.10 -9.56
C ALA A 10 -23.70 36.65 -9.08
N SER A 11 -24.76 35.99 -8.61
CA SER A 11 -24.72 34.58 -8.22
C SER A 11 -24.41 33.65 -9.40
N SER A 12 -24.98 33.91 -10.58
CA SER A 12 -24.69 33.15 -11.80
C SER A 12 -23.22 33.29 -12.24
N ILE A 13 -22.66 34.50 -12.17
CA ILE A 13 -21.26 34.75 -12.52
C ILE A 13 -20.33 34.07 -11.53
N SER A 14 -20.62 34.16 -10.22
CA SER A 14 -19.84 33.48 -9.17
C SER A 14 -19.85 31.96 -9.35
N SER A 15 -21.02 31.39 -9.65
CA SER A 15 -21.18 29.95 -9.91
C SER A 15 -20.42 29.51 -11.16
N GLY A 16 -20.48 30.31 -12.24
CA GLY A 16 -19.73 30.06 -13.48
C GLY A 16 -18.21 30.14 -13.27
N SER A 17 -17.73 31.11 -12.50
CA SER A 17 -16.32 31.27 -12.13
C SER A 17 -15.81 30.07 -11.34
N ARG A 18 -16.55 29.64 -10.30
CA ARG A 18 -16.21 28.44 -9.52
C ARG A 18 -16.16 27.17 -10.38
N ALA A 19 -17.13 26.99 -11.26
CA ALA A 19 -17.14 25.85 -12.18
C ALA A 19 -15.94 25.87 -13.13
N SER A 20 -15.51 27.05 -13.59
CA SER A 20 -14.31 27.19 -14.41
C SER A 20 -13.03 26.81 -13.64
N LEU A 21 -12.88 27.28 -12.40
CA LEU A 21 -11.71 26.97 -11.57
C LEU A 21 -11.57 25.46 -11.33
N ILE A 22 -12.68 24.79 -11.04
CA ILE A 22 -12.69 23.33 -10.83
C ILE A 22 -12.28 22.60 -12.11
N ARG A 23 -12.80 23.00 -13.27
CA ARG A 23 -12.42 22.40 -14.56
C ARG A 23 -10.92 22.57 -14.86
N THR A 24 -10.36 23.75 -14.58
CA THR A 24 -8.93 23.99 -14.77
C THR A 24 -8.06 23.16 -13.81
N ALA A 25 -8.48 23.02 -12.54
CA ALA A 25 -7.79 22.18 -11.58
C ALA A 25 -7.83 20.70 -11.97
N LEU A 26 -8.97 20.22 -12.49
CA LEU A 26 -9.12 18.86 -12.99
C LEU A 26 -8.21 18.62 -14.20
N ALA A 27 -8.23 19.50 -15.20
CA ALA A 27 -7.38 19.36 -16.39
C ALA A 27 -5.88 19.33 -16.03
N THR A 28 -5.45 20.14 -15.06
CA THR A 28 -4.07 20.08 -14.54
C THR A 28 -3.77 18.72 -13.91
N SER A 29 -4.70 18.20 -13.11
CA SER A 29 -4.54 16.90 -12.43
C SER A 29 -4.53 15.72 -13.42
N GLU A 30 -5.32 15.80 -14.49
CA GLU A 30 -5.33 14.81 -15.57
C GLU A 30 -3.97 14.77 -16.29
N ILE A 31 -3.41 15.94 -16.62
CA ILE A 31 -2.06 16.04 -17.22
C ILE A 31 -0.99 15.44 -16.28
N GLU A 32 -1.07 15.69 -14.98
CA GLU A 32 -0.15 15.09 -14.02
C GLU A 32 -0.29 13.57 -13.96
N LEU A 33 -1.52 13.05 -14.07
CA LEU A 33 -1.78 11.61 -14.07
C LEU A 33 -1.19 10.96 -15.32
N ASP A 34 -1.38 11.56 -16.50
CA ASP A 34 -0.82 11.05 -17.76
C ASP A 34 0.71 10.96 -17.70
N ARG A 35 1.36 11.99 -17.16
CA ARG A 35 2.83 11.99 -16.95
C ARG A 35 3.28 10.85 -16.03
N ARG A 36 2.51 10.54 -14.99
CA ARG A 36 2.83 9.43 -14.07
C ARG A 36 2.60 8.06 -14.71
N VAL A 37 1.61 7.94 -15.60
CA VAL A 37 1.37 6.70 -16.37
C VAL A 37 2.58 6.42 -17.26
N ILE A 38 3.06 7.41 -18.02
CA ILE A 38 4.24 7.28 -18.87
C ILE A 38 5.46 6.87 -18.03
N ALA A 39 5.77 7.60 -16.96
CA ALA A 39 6.92 7.28 -16.10
C ALA A 39 6.83 5.87 -15.47
N ARG A 40 5.61 5.39 -15.19
CA ARG A 40 5.40 4.02 -14.69
C ARG A 40 5.65 2.98 -15.77
N GLU A 41 5.22 3.21 -17.00
CA GLU A 41 5.46 2.31 -18.13
C GLU A 41 6.96 2.21 -18.42
N GLU A 42 7.67 3.34 -18.48
CA GLU A 42 9.13 3.37 -18.63
C GLU A 42 9.85 2.63 -17.50
N LEU A 43 9.40 2.80 -16.25
CA LEU A 43 9.94 2.06 -15.11
C LEU A 43 9.70 0.55 -15.24
N LEU A 44 8.52 0.13 -15.72
CA LEU A 44 8.21 -1.28 -15.93
C LEU A 44 9.08 -1.89 -17.04
N GLU A 45 9.32 -1.15 -18.12
CA GLU A 45 10.24 -1.56 -19.19
C GLU A 45 11.68 -1.69 -18.67
N ALA A 46 12.17 -0.71 -17.91
CA ALA A 46 13.50 -0.76 -17.30
C ALA A 46 13.65 -1.95 -16.33
N LEU A 47 12.61 -2.24 -15.53
CA LEU A 47 12.59 -3.41 -14.66
C LEU A 47 12.56 -4.72 -15.45
N ALA A 48 11.83 -4.77 -16.57
CA ALA A 48 11.81 -5.94 -17.44
C ALA A 48 13.18 -6.18 -18.11
N MET A 49 13.84 -5.12 -18.58
CA MET A 49 15.21 -5.19 -19.11
C MET A 49 16.21 -5.68 -18.06
N SER A 50 16.16 -5.12 -16.85
CA SER A 50 17.04 -5.54 -15.74
C SER A 50 16.80 -7.00 -15.32
N ALA A 51 15.54 -7.45 -15.33
CA ALA A 51 15.20 -8.85 -15.09
C ALA A 51 15.75 -9.76 -16.20
N ALA A 52 15.62 -9.37 -17.47
CA ALA A 52 16.16 -10.11 -18.61
C ALA A 52 17.70 -10.21 -18.57
N GLU A 53 18.38 -9.12 -18.22
CA GLU A 53 19.83 -9.10 -18.01
C GLU A 53 20.25 -10.03 -16.87
N THR A 54 19.51 -10.01 -15.76
CA THR A 54 19.74 -10.93 -14.63
C THR A 54 19.53 -12.40 -15.06
N THR A 55 18.51 -12.69 -15.87
CA THR A 55 18.29 -14.05 -16.38
C THR A 55 19.38 -14.52 -17.34
N ALA A 56 19.89 -13.65 -18.21
CA ALA A 56 20.98 -13.97 -19.14
C ALA A 56 22.30 -14.25 -18.40
N VAL A 57 22.60 -13.50 -17.33
CA VAL A 57 23.75 -13.77 -16.44
C VAL A 57 23.60 -15.11 -15.72
N THR A 58 22.37 -15.51 -15.36
CA THR A 58 22.13 -16.84 -14.76
C THR A 58 22.15 -17.98 -15.78
N GLU A 59 21.79 -17.74 -17.05
CA GLU A 59 21.78 -18.77 -18.10
C GLU A 59 23.20 -19.10 -18.58
N ALA A 60 24.10 -18.11 -18.67
CA ALA A 60 25.52 -18.34 -18.92
C ALA A 60 26.23 -19.14 -17.80
N ALA A 61 25.68 -19.14 -16.58
CA ALA A 61 26.15 -19.97 -15.47
C ALA A 61 25.51 -21.38 -15.43
N LYS A 62 24.53 -21.65 -16.29
CA LYS A 62 23.65 -22.85 -16.25
C LYS A 62 23.90 -23.84 -17.39
N GLU A 63 25.10 -23.88 -17.95
CA GLU A 63 25.58 -25.07 -18.69
C GLU A 63 26.21 -26.12 -17.76
N THR A 64 26.27 -25.86 -16.45
CA THR A 64 26.59 -26.89 -15.45
C THR A 64 25.48 -26.94 -14.40
N ALA A 65 25.01 -28.14 -14.10
CA ALA A 65 23.96 -28.47 -13.13
C ALA A 65 22.51 -28.29 -13.60
N THR A 66 22.04 -29.35 -14.26
CA THR A 66 20.67 -29.86 -14.18
C THR A 66 20.13 -29.87 -12.74
N GLU A 67 18.84 -29.56 -12.64
CA GLU A 67 17.90 -30.07 -11.63
C GLU A 67 18.00 -29.47 -10.21
N SER A 68 17.20 -28.43 -9.96
CA SER A 68 16.15 -28.46 -8.91
C SER A 68 15.41 -27.12 -8.89
N VAL A 69 14.10 -27.17 -9.10
CA VAL A 69 13.19 -26.04 -8.90
C VAL A 69 13.06 -25.83 -7.39
N SER A 70 13.96 -25.02 -6.82
CA SER A 70 13.73 -24.41 -5.52
C SER A 70 13.16 -23.02 -5.75
N ALA A 71 11.92 -22.81 -5.31
CA ALA A 71 11.33 -21.48 -5.19
C ALA A 71 12.33 -20.52 -4.53
N PRO A 72 12.38 -19.24 -4.94
CA PRO A 72 13.31 -18.30 -4.35
C PRO A 72 13.02 -18.17 -2.86
N ALA A 73 13.99 -18.60 -2.05
CA ALA A 73 13.95 -18.41 -0.61
C ALA A 73 13.77 -16.91 -0.31
N PRO A 74 12.84 -16.54 0.58
CA PRO A 74 12.59 -15.13 0.86
C PRO A 74 13.86 -14.49 1.43
N LEU A 75 14.33 -13.44 0.75
CA LEU A 75 15.45 -12.62 1.18
C LEU A 75 15.23 -12.16 2.62
N ALA A 76 16.20 -12.48 3.48
CA ALA A 76 16.25 -12.06 4.86
C ALA A 76 16.23 -10.52 4.92
N GLY A 77 15.07 -9.93 5.23
CA GLY A 77 14.90 -8.49 5.40
C GLY A 77 13.60 -7.91 4.84
N THR A 78 12.95 -8.59 3.88
CA THR A 78 11.76 -8.04 3.20
C THR A 78 10.60 -9.04 3.25
N THR A 79 10.13 -9.34 4.46
CA THR A 79 9.13 -10.39 4.76
C THR A 79 7.69 -10.08 4.33
N LEU A 80 7.42 -8.95 3.68
CA LEU A 80 6.07 -8.57 3.29
C LEU A 80 6.06 -8.12 1.83
N PRO A 81 5.47 -8.91 0.92
CA PRO A 81 5.08 -8.44 -0.41
C PRO A 81 4.29 -7.13 -0.28
N SER A 82 4.32 -6.29 -1.32
CA SER A 82 3.40 -5.15 -1.41
C SER A 82 1.97 -5.68 -1.35
N TRP A 83 1.29 -5.44 -0.23
CA TRP A 83 -0.05 -5.95 0.03
C TRP A 83 -1.02 -5.41 -1.02
N ARG A 84 -1.86 -6.29 -1.60
CA ARG A 84 -2.90 -5.92 -2.58
C ARG A 84 -4.26 -6.30 -2.00
N ASP A 85 -5.31 -5.56 -2.35
CA ASP A 85 -6.68 -5.93 -1.95
C ASP A 85 -7.01 -7.34 -2.45
N GLY A 86 -7.56 -8.17 -1.56
CA GLY A 86 -7.87 -9.58 -1.82
C GLY A 86 -6.72 -10.58 -1.57
N LEU A 87 -5.56 -10.14 -1.08
CA LEU A 87 -4.48 -11.07 -0.70
C LEU A 87 -4.85 -11.83 0.60
N PRO A 88 -4.81 -13.17 0.61
CA PRO A 88 -5.14 -13.93 1.82
C PRO A 88 -4.03 -13.76 2.87
N THR A 89 -4.43 -13.71 4.15
CA THR A 89 -3.52 -13.64 5.30
C THR A 89 -2.49 -14.76 5.31
N SER A 90 -2.77 -15.89 4.65
CA SER A 90 -1.85 -17.02 4.46
C SER A 90 -0.52 -16.67 3.79
N VAL A 91 -0.41 -15.54 3.08
CA VAL A 91 0.83 -15.08 2.43
C VAL A 91 1.80 -14.42 3.42
N LEU A 92 1.31 -14.00 4.59
CA LEU A 92 2.15 -13.41 5.64
C LEU A 92 2.98 -14.48 6.33
N ALA A 93 4.17 -14.13 6.83
CA ALA A 93 4.88 -15.05 7.71
C ALA A 93 4.03 -15.36 8.96
N PRO A 94 4.13 -16.58 9.53
CA PRO A 94 3.24 -17.05 10.61
C PRO A 94 3.12 -16.09 11.81
N ASP A 95 4.21 -15.40 12.14
CA ASP A 95 4.24 -14.39 13.20
C ASP A 95 3.31 -13.20 12.93
N TYR A 96 3.25 -12.73 11.68
CA TYR A 96 2.38 -11.61 11.30
C TYR A 96 0.92 -12.06 11.18
N GLN A 97 0.68 -13.29 10.74
CA GLN A 97 -0.67 -13.90 10.74
C GLN A 97 -1.24 -13.97 12.15
N ARG A 98 -0.43 -14.43 13.12
CA ARG A 98 -0.86 -14.56 14.52
C ARG A 98 -1.17 -13.20 15.13
N ILE A 99 -0.34 -12.18 14.86
CA ILE A 99 -0.60 -10.80 15.30
C ILE A 99 -1.90 -10.26 14.69
N LEU A 100 -2.13 -10.46 13.39
CA LEU A 100 -3.37 -10.02 12.75
C LEU A 100 -4.60 -10.76 13.26
N GLY A 101 -4.52 -12.06 13.49
CA GLY A 101 -5.63 -12.83 14.06
C GLY A 101 -6.05 -12.28 15.42
N ILE A 102 -5.09 -12.03 16.32
CA ILE A 102 -5.36 -11.45 17.64
C ILE A 102 -6.00 -10.06 17.54
N VAL A 103 -5.56 -9.24 16.59
CA VAL A 103 -6.11 -7.90 16.37
C VAL A 103 -7.50 -7.95 15.73
N ALA A 104 -7.72 -8.86 14.78
CA ALA A 104 -9.00 -9.04 14.09
C ALA A 104 -10.07 -9.59 15.04
N ASP A 105 -9.73 -10.59 15.86
CA ASP A 105 -10.63 -11.18 16.86
C ASP A 105 -11.10 -10.15 17.89
N ARG A 106 -10.28 -9.13 18.16
CA ARG A 106 -10.57 -8.07 19.14
C ARG A 106 -10.97 -6.73 18.50
N SER A 107 -11.06 -6.67 17.18
CA SER A 107 -11.39 -5.43 16.43
C SER A 107 -12.76 -4.83 16.78
N GLY A 108 -13.67 -5.64 17.34
CA GLY A 108 -14.96 -5.18 17.89
C GLY A 108 -14.97 -4.79 19.37
N GLN A 109 -13.86 -4.92 20.10
CA GLN A 109 -13.77 -4.71 21.55
C GLN A 109 -12.87 -3.51 21.94
N GLY A 110 -12.30 -2.80 20.97
CA GLY A 110 -11.46 -1.62 21.18
C GLY A 110 -9.99 -1.82 20.79
N SER A 111 -9.13 -0.85 21.14
CA SER A 111 -7.71 -0.87 20.76
C SER A 111 -6.93 -1.96 21.51
N VAL A 112 -6.24 -2.80 20.75
CA VAL A 112 -5.42 -3.90 21.31
C VAL A 112 -4.05 -3.38 21.71
N LYS A 113 -3.62 -3.60 22.97
CA LYS A 113 -2.30 -3.17 23.43
C LYS A 113 -1.22 -4.15 22.95
N ALA A 114 -0.06 -3.61 22.53
CA ALA A 114 1.09 -4.42 22.10
C ALA A 114 1.58 -5.42 23.18
N LYS A 115 1.43 -5.06 24.47
CA LYS A 115 1.74 -5.95 25.59
C LYS A 115 0.81 -7.17 25.64
N GLU A 116 -0.48 -6.98 25.36
CA GLU A 116 -1.45 -8.07 25.32
C GLU A 116 -1.16 -9.02 24.17
N ILE A 117 -0.81 -8.47 23.00
CA ILE A 117 -0.38 -9.26 21.85
C ILE A 117 0.89 -10.07 22.20
N ALA A 118 1.89 -9.47 22.85
CA ALA A 118 3.10 -10.20 23.29
C ALA A 118 2.76 -11.40 24.20
N VAL A 119 1.87 -11.20 25.18
CA VAL A 119 1.42 -12.27 26.08
C VAL A 119 0.69 -13.39 25.32
N VAL A 120 -0.22 -13.04 24.40
CA VAL A 120 -0.96 -14.03 23.60
C VAL A 120 -0.04 -14.79 22.63
N LEU A 121 1.03 -14.15 22.16
CA LEU A 121 2.08 -14.79 21.36
C LEU A 121 2.99 -15.72 22.19
N GLY A 122 2.80 -15.83 23.51
CA GLY A 122 3.67 -16.58 24.41
C GLY A 122 5.04 -15.94 24.60
N LEU A 123 5.18 -14.66 24.25
CA LEU A 123 6.39 -13.88 24.49
C LEU A 123 6.36 -13.34 25.92
N GLU A 124 7.50 -13.44 26.59
CA GLU A 124 7.69 -12.73 27.84
C GLU A 124 7.55 -11.21 27.57
N PRO A 125 6.72 -10.47 28.33
CA PRO A 125 6.35 -9.09 28.04
C PRO A 125 7.44 -8.08 28.46
N THR A 126 8.71 -8.38 28.16
CA THR A 126 9.81 -7.43 28.28
C THR A 126 9.63 -6.24 27.34
N PRO A 127 10.18 -5.06 27.70
CA PRO A 127 10.12 -3.87 26.86
C PRO A 127 10.59 -4.11 25.42
N ALA A 128 11.65 -4.90 25.22
CA ALA A 128 12.17 -5.24 23.90
C ALA A 128 11.18 -6.04 23.05
N LYS A 129 10.49 -7.02 23.64
CA LYS A 129 9.51 -7.86 22.93
C LYS A 129 8.23 -7.09 22.64
N VAL A 130 7.76 -6.28 23.59
CA VAL A 130 6.61 -5.39 23.41
C VAL A 130 6.87 -4.37 22.30
N GLU A 131 8.07 -3.79 22.24
CA GLU A 131 8.46 -2.86 21.17
C GLU A 131 8.59 -3.58 19.82
N GLY A 132 9.12 -4.81 19.81
CA GLY A 132 9.15 -5.64 18.60
C GLY A 132 7.75 -5.92 18.04
N VAL A 133 6.79 -6.23 18.91
CA VAL A 133 5.38 -6.43 18.52
C VAL A 133 4.75 -5.11 18.05
N ARG A 134 5.02 -3.99 18.73
CA ARG A 134 4.56 -2.66 18.32
C ARG A 134 5.09 -2.28 16.94
N SER A 135 6.38 -2.51 16.68
CA SER A 135 7.01 -2.28 15.38
C SER A 135 6.41 -3.16 14.28
N LYS A 136 6.13 -4.44 14.56
CA LYS A 136 5.46 -5.34 13.61
C LYS A 136 4.02 -4.90 13.32
N ALA A 137 3.26 -4.55 14.36
CA ALA A 137 1.89 -4.05 14.23
C ALA A 137 1.84 -2.71 13.47
N ARG A 138 2.80 -1.81 13.71
CA ARG A 138 2.94 -0.55 12.97
C ARG A 138 3.23 -0.78 11.49
N ARG A 139 4.14 -1.70 11.16
CA ARG A 139 4.41 -2.08 9.76
C ARG A 139 3.18 -2.65 9.06
N LEU A 140 2.37 -3.43 9.77
CA LEU A 140 1.09 -3.91 9.26
C LEU A 140 0.13 -2.73 9.04
N ALA A 141 -0.03 -1.85 10.02
CA ALA A 141 -0.89 -0.68 9.91
C ALA A 141 -0.48 0.21 8.73
N GLU A 142 0.78 0.63 8.63
CA GLU A 142 1.26 1.50 7.54
C GLU A 142 1.10 0.88 6.15
N ARG A 143 1.20 -0.45 6.03
CA ARG A 143 1.02 -1.16 4.75
C ARG A 143 -0.44 -1.51 4.44
N LEU A 144 -1.31 -1.59 5.45
CA LEU A 144 -2.74 -1.86 5.30
C LEU A 144 -3.57 -0.57 5.21
N THR A 145 -3.17 0.52 5.86
CA THR A 145 -3.95 1.78 5.93
C THR A 145 -3.93 2.60 4.64
N TRP A 146 -3.02 2.33 3.71
CA TRP A 146 -3.14 2.89 2.35
C TRP A 146 -4.37 2.35 1.60
N SER A 147 -4.90 1.17 1.98
CA SER A 147 -6.16 0.63 1.44
C SER A 147 -7.41 1.28 2.07
N GLY A 148 -7.32 1.79 3.30
CA GLY A 148 -8.44 2.41 4.01
C GLY A 148 -8.77 3.85 3.57
N ALA A 149 -7.86 4.51 2.84
CA ALA A 149 -8.09 5.86 2.31
C ALA A 149 -8.90 5.88 0.99
N ARG A 150 -9.40 4.72 0.53
CA ARG A 150 -10.22 4.62 -0.69
C ARG A 150 -11.33 3.58 -0.58
N ALA A 151 -12.02 3.57 0.54
CA ALA A 151 -13.31 2.90 0.67
C ALA A 151 -14.27 3.84 1.41
N THR A 152 -14.77 4.85 0.70
CA THR A 152 -16.01 5.52 1.06
C THR A 152 -17.05 5.19 0.00
N PRO A 153 -18.25 4.74 0.39
CA PRO A 153 -19.34 4.39 -0.52
C PRO A 153 -19.86 5.59 -1.32
#